data_AF-A0A132B572-F1
#
_entry.id   AF-A0A132B572-F1
#
_cell.length_a   1.000
_cell.length_b   1.000
_cell.length_c   1.000
_cell.angle_alpha   90.00
_cell.angle_beta   90.00
_cell.angle_gamma   90.00
#
_symmetry.space_group_name_H-M   'P 1'
#
loop_
_entity.id
_entity.type
_entity.pdbx_description
1 polymer ?
#
loop_
_entity_poly.entity_id
_entity_poly.type
_entity_poly.pdbx_seq_one_letter_code
_entity_poly.pdbx_strand_id
1 'polypeptide(L)'
;MKFITAFVLSVASLASAGSIHINYYTDGGCSDYLVSPPNVPTDGSCYTYQYGGTNSANIANCNGFGGCYCDFYEYSNCEGLSEPAGTPDGPDCASNYGIGFASFQCYTD
;
A
#
# COMPACT_ATOMS: atom_id res chain seq x y z
N MET A 1 -28.59 -36.30 -21.01
CA MET A 1 -28.02 -34.94 -20.88
C MET A 1 -27.00 -35.00 -19.75
N LYS A 2 -25.72 -34.80 -20.04
CA LYS A 2 -24.59 -34.99 -19.10
C LYS A 2 -24.24 -33.61 -18.54
N PHE A 3 -24.54 -33.36 -17.27
CA PHE A 3 -24.18 -32.12 -16.59
C PHE A 3 -22.71 -32.21 -16.18
N ILE A 4 -21.86 -31.37 -16.79
CA ILE A 4 -20.46 -31.23 -16.40
C ILE A 4 -20.41 -30.17 -15.30
N THR A 5 -20.20 -30.60 -14.06
CA THR A 5 -19.97 -29.71 -12.92
C THR A 5 -18.52 -29.22 -12.98
N ALA A 6 -18.32 -27.92 -13.22
CA ALA A 6 -17.00 -27.30 -13.14
C ALA A 6 -16.61 -27.09 -11.67
N PHE A 7 -15.51 -27.70 -11.24
CA PHE A 7 -14.90 -27.47 -9.93
C PHE A 7 -13.93 -26.29 -10.06
N VAL A 8 -14.32 -25.12 -9.54
CA VAL A 8 -13.45 -23.94 -9.48
C VAL A 8 -12.50 -24.14 -8.30
N LEU A 9 -11.23 -24.42 -8.58
CA LEU A 9 -10.16 -24.38 -7.58
C LEU A 9 -9.84 -22.91 -7.27
N SER A 10 -10.38 -22.40 -6.17
CA SER A 10 -9.92 -21.15 -5.57
C SER A 10 -8.51 -21.38 -5.00
N VAL A 11 -7.48 -20.87 -5.67
CA VAL A 11 -6.15 -20.75 -5.08
C VAL A 11 -6.23 -19.69 -3.98
N ALA A 12 -6.15 -20.12 -2.72
CA ALA A 12 -5.97 -19.19 -1.62
C ALA A 12 -4.54 -18.63 -1.71
N SER A 13 -4.42 -17.38 -2.12
CA SER A 13 -3.17 -16.64 -2.05
C SER A 13 -2.72 -16.61 -0.60
N LEU A 14 -1.60 -17.27 -0.29
CA LEU A 14 -0.93 -17.09 1.00
C LEU A 14 -0.44 -15.64 1.03
N ALA A 15 -1.19 -14.77 1.72
CA ALA A 15 -0.72 -13.44 2.03
C ALA A 15 0.53 -13.60 2.89
N SER A 16 1.69 -13.33 2.30
CA SER A 16 2.93 -13.11 3.04
C SER A 16 2.64 -12.05 4.10
N ALA A 17 2.99 -12.31 5.36
CA ALA A 17 3.02 -11.24 6.36
C ALA A 17 4.05 -10.22 5.87
N GLY A 18 3.55 -9.09 5.35
CA GLY A 18 4.37 -8.09 4.67
C GLY A 18 5.53 -7.64 5.54
N SER A 19 6.73 -7.61 4.97
CA SER A 19 7.93 -7.01 5.59
C SER A 19 7.79 -5.49 5.77
N ILE A 20 6.74 -4.89 5.23
CA ILE A 20 6.42 -3.47 5.28
C ILE A 20 5.12 -3.25 6.06
N HIS A 21 5.11 -2.21 6.90
CA HIS A 21 3.92 -1.63 7.48
C HIS A 21 3.81 -0.18 7.02
N ILE A 22 2.64 0.22 6.51
CA ILE A 22 2.37 1.61 6.12
C ILE A 22 1.26 2.20 6.98
N ASN A 23 1.33 3.49 7.27
CA ASN A 23 0.23 4.22 7.91
C ASN A 23 -0.27 5.33 6.99
N TYR A 24 -1.57 5.57 7.04
CA TYR A 24 -2.21 6.76 6.52
C TYR A 24 -2.59 7.70 7.65
N TYR A 25 -2.63 8.99 7.32
CA TYR A 25 -2.86 10.08 8.26
C TYR A 25 -3.89 11.06 7.70
N THR A 26 -4.61 11.76 8.59
CA THR A 26 -5.60 12.78 8.20
C THR A 26 -4.99 14.14 7.89
N ASP A 27 -3.74 14.36 8.27
CA ASP A 27 -2.98 15.57 7.95
C ASP A 27 -2.02 15.34 6.77
N GLY A 28 -1.32 16.39 6.34
CA GLY A 28 -0.36 16.32 5.24
C GLY A 28 1.09 16.03 5.67
N GLY A 29 1.34 15.81 6.96
CA GLY A 29 2.68 15.68 7.55
C GLY A 29 2.86 14.42 8.39
N CYS A 30 2.07 13.37 8.14
CA CYS A 30 2.17 12.06 8.79
C CYS A 30 2.18 12.11 10.32
N SER A 31 1.32 12.95 10.91
CA SER A 31 1.28 13.18 12.37
C SER A 31 -0.02 12.69 13.02
N ASP A 32 -1.16 12.87 12.36
CA ASP A 32 -2.50 12.50 12.84
C ASP A 32 -2.94 11.14 12.27
N TYR A 33 -2.54 10.06 12.95
CA TYR A 33 -2.78 8.69 12.49
C TYR A 33 -4.27 8.43 12.19
N LEU A 34 -4.53 7.81 11.05
CA LEU A 34 -5.87 7.44 10.60
C LEU A 34 -6.07 5.93 10.57
N VAL A 35 -5.28 5.23 9.75
CA VAL A 35 -5.46 3.80 9.48
C VAL A 35 -4.20 3.17 8.91
N SER A 36 -4.07 1.86 9.07
CA SER A 36 -3.06 1.05 8.37
C SER A 36 -3.74 -0.10 7.61
N PRO A 37 -3.43 -0.33 6.33
CA PRO A 37 -3.92 -1.49 5.61
C PRO A 37 -3.27 -2.77 6.15
N PRO A 38 -4.05 -3.85 6.33
CA PRO A 38 -3.51 -5.14 6.71
C PRO A 38 -2.75 -5.77 5.53
N ASN A 39 -1.68 -6.51 5.82
CA ASN A 39 -0.92 -7.32 4.86
C ASN A 39 -0.43 -6.56 3.63
N VAL A 40 0.37 -5.51 3.83
CA VAL A 40 1.00 -4.74 2.73
C VAL A 40 1.88 -5.69 1.88
N PRO A 41 1.53 -5.96 0.62
CA PRO A 41 2.36 -6.77 -0.27
C PRO A 41 3.64 -6.02 -0.66
N THR A 42 4.72 -6.77 -0.87
CA THR A 42 6.05 -6.22 -1.19
C THR A 42 6.62 -6.76 -2.50
N ASP A 43 5.76 -7.30 -3.37
CA ASP A 43 6.10 -7.90 -4.66
C ASP A 43 6.04 -6.88 -5.82
N GLY A 44 5.86 -5.59 -5.52
CA GLY A 44 5.69 -4.54 -6.53
C GLY A 44 4.33 -4.54 -7.21
N SER A 45 3.40 -5.41 -6.81
CA SER A 45 2.03 -5.41 -7.33
C SER A 45 1.25 -4.19 -6.84
N CYS A 46 0.41 -3.64 -7.72
CA CYS A 46 -0.48 -2.55 -7.36
C CYS A 46 -1.63 -3.03 -6.47
N TYR A 47 -1.86 -2.32 -5.38
CA TYR A 47 -2.95 -2.60 -4.46
C TYR A 47 -3.86 -1.38 -4.28
N THR A 48 -5.14 -1.54 -4.65
CA THR A 48 -6.16 -0.52 -4.40
C THR A 48 -6.59 -0.55 -2.94
N TYR A 49 -6.42 0.57 -2.24
CA TYR A 49 -6.85 0.77 -0.87
C TYR A 49 -7.47 2.15 -0.73
N GLN A 50 -8.78 2.23 -0.93
CA GLN A 50 -9.53 3.47 -0.83
C GLN A 50 -10.07 3.62 0.59
N TYR A 51 -9.45 4.53 1.34
CA TYR A 51 -9.94 4.92 2.65
C TYR A 51 -10.17 6.44 2.67
N GLY A 52 -11.35 6.88 3.10
CA GLY A 52 -11.70 8.30 3.09
C GLY A 52 -10.91 9.09 4.13
N GLY A 53 -10.53 10.32 3.79
CA GLY A 53 -9.86 11.25 4.71
C GLY A 53 -8.34 11.05 4.83
N THR A 54 -7.73 10.20 4.00
CA THR A 54 -6.27 10.12 3.89
C THR A 54 -5.73 11.42 3.28
N ASN A 55 -4.59 11.89 3.77
CA ASN A 55 -3.94 13.11 3.30
C ASN A 55 -2.41 12.97 3.23
N SER A 56 -1.85 12.04 3.99
CA SER A 56 -0.45 11.63 3.87
C SER A 56 -0.28 10.17 4.26
N ALA A 57 0.86 9.59 3.91
CA ALA A 57 1.21 8.21 4.22
C ALA A 57 2.71 8.04 4.48
N ASN A 58 3.09 7.07 5.30
CA ASN A 58 4.48 6.69 5.52
C ASN A 58 4.69 5.18 5.60
N ILE A 59 5.97 4.77 5.57
CA ILE A 59 6.41 3.44 5.98
C ILE A 59 6.66 3.48 7.49
N ALA A 60 5.71 2.94 8.26
CA ALA A 60 5.76 2.91 9.71
C ALA A 60 6.67 1.81 10.26
N ASN A 61 6.90 0.74 9.50
CA ASN A 61 7.88 -0.29 9.83
C ASN A 61 8.43 -0.94 8.55
N CYS A 62 9.73 -1.21 8.57
CA CYS A 62 10.45 -1.90 7.50
C CYS A 62 11.33 -2.99 8.10
N ASN A 63 11.09 -4.23 7.68
CA ASN A 63 11.90 -5.40 8.03
C ASN A 63 12.71 -5.94 6.83
N GLY A 64 12.76 -5.19 5.72
CA GLY A 64 13.60 -5.51 4.55
C GLY A 64 15.08 -5.20 4.83
N PHE A 65 15.98 -6.11 4.44
CA PHE A 65 17.42 -5.95 4.71
C PHE A 65 18.08 -4.85 3.86
N GLY A 66 17.57 -4.58 2.64
CA GLY A 66 18.10 -3.55 1.74
C GLY A 66 17.37 -2.21 1.75
N GLY A 67 16.20 -2.15 2.39
CA GLY A 67 15.33 -0.98 2.42
C GLY A 67 13.89 -1.32 2.06
N CYS A 68 12.99 -0.37 2.30
CA CYS A 68 11.59 -0.48 1.93
C CYS A 68 11.17 0.78 1.19
N TYR A 69 10.39 0.58 0.13
CA TYR A 69 9.91 1.66 -0.71
C TYR A 69 8.44 1.43 -1.01
N CYS A 70 7.67 2.51 -1.03
CA CYS A 70 6.29 2.52 -1.45
C CYS A 70 6.00 3.76 -2.29
N ASP A 71 5.31 3.57 -3.41
CA ASP A 71 4.66 4.65 -4.16
C ASP A 71 3.18 4.70 -3.80
N PHE A 72 2.69 5.88 -3.40
CA PHE A 72 1.29 6.11 -3.07
C PHE A 72 0.62 6.93 -4.17
N TYR A 73 -0.52 6.47 -4.68
CA TYR A 73 -1.17 7.05 -5.86
C TYR A 73 -2.51 7.70 -5.52
N GLU A 74 -2.80 8.80 -6.21
CA GLU A 74 -4.05 9.56 -6.07
C GLU A 74 -5.29 8.71 -6.36
N TYR A 75 -5.23 7.86 -7.38
CA TYR A 75 -6.36 7.05 -7.84
C TYR A 75 -6.16 5.56 -7.61
N SER A 76 -7.23 4.79 -7.77
CA SER A 76 -7.20 3.33 -7.72
C SER A 76 -6.33 2.76 -8.84
N ASN A 77 -5.85 1.52 -8.67
CA ASN A 77 -5.05 0.81 -9.68
C ASN A 77 -3.73 1.51 -10.06
N CYS A 78 -3.18 2.31 -9.14
CA CYS A 78 -1.89 2.98 -9.27
C CYS A 78 -1.83 3.96 -10.44
N GLU A 79 -2.91 4.73 -10.57
CA GLU A 79 -3.07 5.78 -11.56
C GLU A 79 -3.00 7.17 -10.90
N GLY A 80 -2.78 8.20 -11.72
CA GLY A 80 -2.66 9.58 -11.28
C GLY A 80 -1.25 9.93 -10.81
N LEU A 81 -1.15 11.00 -10.02
CA LEU A 81 0.11 11.41 -9.39
C LEU A 81 0.51 10.41 -8.30
N SER A 82 1.81 10.20 -8.16
CA SER A 82 2.40 9.32 -7.16
C SER A 82 3.36 10.08 -6.26
N GLU A 83 3.29 9.82 -4.96
CA GLU A 83 4.26 10.32 -3.98
C GLU A 83 4.97 9.14 -3.32
N PRO A 84 6.32 9.09 -3.36
CA PRO A 84 7.08 7.99 -2.78
C PRO A 84 7.25 8.17 -1.26
N ALA A 85 7.39 7.07 -0.55
CA ALA A 85 8.05 7.01 0.76
C ALA A 85 9.11 5.90 0.76
N GLY A 86 10.22 6.13 1.48
CA GLY A 86 11.33 5.18 1.49
C GLY A 86 12.16 5.23 2.76
N THR A 87 12.72 4.09 3.16
CA THR A 87 13.62 3.95 4.32
C THR A 87 14.72 2.91 4.01
N PRO A 88 15.99 3.12 4.42
CA PRO A 88 16.50 4.25 5.21
C PRO A 88 16.71 5.54 4.41
N ASP A 89 16.83 5.44 3.09
CA ASP A 89 17.12 6.57 2.20
C ASP A 89 15.88 6.94 1.37
N GLY A 90 15.04 7.81 1.92
CA GLY A 90 13.84 8.30 1.24
C GLY A 90 13.06 9.33 2.07
N PRO A 91 12.07 10.02 1.48
CA PRO A 91 11.12 10.81 2.26
C PRO A 91 10.34 9.87 3.18
N ASP A 92 10.36 10.15 4.49
CA ASP A 92 9.58 9.38 5.45
C ASP A 92 8.07 9.61 5.28
N CYS A 93 7.63 10.72 4.69
CA CYS A 93 6.22 11.08 4.56
C CYS A 93 5.86 11.49 3.13
N ALA A 94 4.97 10.73 2.50
CA ALA A 94 4.32 11.05 1.24
C ALA A 94 3.08 11.93 1.53
N SER A 95 3.04 13.15 1.01
CA SER A 95 1.97 14.12 1.29
C SER A 95 1.10 14.37 0.06
N ASN A 96 -0.21 14.23 0.21
CA ASN A 96 -1.19 14.62 -0.81
C ASN A 96 -2.39 15.31 -0.17
N TYR A 97 -2.12 16.41 0.53
CA TYR A 97 -3.11 17.12 1.34
C TYR A 97 -4.30 17.62 0.52
N GLY A 98 -5.51 17.33 1.00
CA GLY A 98 -6.78 17.66 0.36
C GLY A 98 -7.30 16.61 -0.62
N ILE A 99 -6.47 15.63 -1.01
CA ILE A 99 -6.81 14.65 -2.04
C ILE A 99 -6.66 13.22 -1.50
N GLY A 100 -5.53 12.91 -0.85
CA GLY A 100 -5.25 11.60 -0.29
C GLY A 100 -4.73 10.57 -1.29
N PHE A 101 -4.79 9.31 -0.90
CA PHE A 101 -4.32 8.20 -1.71
C PHE A 101 -5.36 7.08 -1.78
N ALA A 102 -5.45 6.44 -2.94
CA ALA A 102 -6.42 5.40 -3.25
C ALA A 102 -5.78 4.05 -3.63
N SER A 103 -4.47 4.04 -3.86
CA SER A 103 -3.71 2.81 -4.07
C SER A 103 -2.23 2.99 -3.74
N PHE A 104 -1.51 1.88 -3.63
CA PHE A 104 -0.08 1.87 -3.38
C PHE A 104 0.61 0.68 -4.06
N GLN A 105 1.91 0.82 -4.30
CA GLN A 105 2.83 -0.26 -4.67
C GLN A 105 3.99 -0.22 -3.68
N CYS A 106 4.37 -1.37 -3.12
CA CYS A 106 5.51 -1.46 -2.24
C CYS A 106 6.47 -2.57 -2.66
N TYR A 107 7.75 -2.39 -2.36
CA TYR A 107 8.80 -3.36 -2.61
C TYR A 107 9.91 -3.23 -1.56
N THR A 108 10.67 -4.31 -1.40
CA THR A 108 11.87 -4.36 -0.55
C THR A 108 13.07 -4.81 -1.37
N ASP A 109 14.23 -4.23 -1.10
CA ASP A 109 15.52 -4.72 -1.59
C ASP A 109 16.09 -5.87 -0.73
#